data_AF-A0A7Y3TR30-F1
#
_entry.id   AF-A0A7Y3TR30-F1
#
_cell.length_a   1.000
_cell.length_b   1.000
_cell.length_c   1.000
_cell.angle_alpha   90.00
_cell.angle_beta   90.00
_cell.angle_gamma   90.00
#
_symmetry.space_group_name_H-M   'P 1'
#
loop_
_entity.id
_entity.type
_entity.pdbx_description
1 polymer ?
#
loop_
_entity_poly.entity_id
_entity_poly.type
_entity_poly.pdbx_seq_one_letter_code
_entity_poly.pdbx_strand_id
1 'polypeptide(L)'
;MSKFQIGDQVQWQPTPTQDFGTVTGMQYTPASHLGAWAWKYTIWLDAASPSHAWIKADSAWEFDLESLLTPTQSPAILGIE
;
A
#
# COMPACT_ATOMS: atom_id res chain seq x y z
N MET A 1 -11.62 -9.05 5.33
CA MET A 1 -10.81 -8.07 6.09
C MET A 1 -9.92 -7.34 5.10
N SER A 2 -9.58 -6.07 5.37
CA SER A 2 -8.67 -5.31 4.52
C SER A 2 -7.23 -5.85 4.64
N LYS A 3 -6.49 -5.86 3.53
CA LYS A 3 -5.07 -6.25 3.47
C LYS A 3 -4.17 -5.26 4.19
N PHE A 4 -4.53 -3.98 4.16
CA PHE A 4 -3.76 -2.89 4.76
C PHE A 4 -4.58 -2.16 5.82
N GLN A 5 -3.86 -1.54 6.75
CA GLN A 5 -4.36 -0.74 7.86
C GLN A 5 -3.83 0.69 7.80
N ILE A 6 -4.50 1.62 8.50
CA ILE A 6 -3.99 2.98 8.67
C ILE A 6 -2.62 2.90 9.36
N GLY A 7 -1.63 3.58 8.78
CA GLY A 7 -0.23 3.55 9.23
C GLY A 7 0.67 2.58 8.46
N ASP A 8 0.12 1.65 7.69
CA ASP A 8 0.93 0.74 6.87
C ASP A 8 1.64 1.51 5.75
N GLN A 9 2.89 1.14 5.48
CA GLN A 9 3.63 1.62 4.33
C GLN A 9 3.38 0.72 3.13
N VAL A 10 3.00 1.32 2.01
CA VAL A 10 2.62 0.64 0.78
C VAL A 10 3.28 1.27 -0.44
N GLN A 11 3.45 0.48 -1.48
CA GLN A 11 3.88 0.92 -2.80
C GLN A 11 2.88 0.46 -3.85
N TRP A 12 2.79 1.21 -4.95
CA TRP A 12 2.06 0.76 -6.12
C TRP A 12 2.81 -0.38 -6.81
N GLN A 13 2.06 -1.34 -7.34
CA GLN A 13 2.60 -2.38 -8.21
C GLN A 13 3.32 -1.74 -9.40
N PRO A 14 4.44 -2.32 -9.87
CA PRO A 14 5.25 -1.72 -10.92
C PRO A 14 4.46 -1.63 -12.22
N THR A 15 4.01 -0.41 -12.54
CA THR A 15 3.57 0.18 -13.83
C THR A 15 2.25 0.94 -13.63
N PRO A 16 2.15 2.27 -13.88
CA PRO A 16 3.15 3.14 -14.51
C PRO A 16 4.13 3.82 -13.52
N THR A 17 3.89 3.77 -12.21
CA THR A 17 4.75 4.42 -11.20
C THR A 17 5.11 3.43 -10.09
N GLN A 18 6.19 3.73 -9.37
CA GLN A 18 6.54 3.09 -8.10
C GLN A 18 6.33 4.10 -6.98
N ASP A 19 5.21 4.81 -7.01
CA ASP A 19 4.85 5.68 -5.90
C ASP A 19 4.64 4.87 -4.64
N PHE A 20 4.88 5.52 -3.51
CA PHE A 20 4.77 4.88 -2.21
C PHE A 20 4.48 5.88 -1.11
N GLY A 21 3.98 5.37 0.00
CA GLY A 21 3.60 6.21 1.13
C GLY A 21 2.91 5.43 2.22
N THR A 22 2.19 6.17 3.06
CA THR A 22 1.50 5.64 4.23
C THR A 22 0.00 5.68 4.05
N VAL A 23 -0.70 4.60 4.38
CA VAL A 23 -2.17 4.57 4.39
C VAL A 23 -2.70 5.51 5.47
N THR A 24 -3.52 6.49 5.08
CA THR A 24 -4.16 7.46 5.99
C THR A 24 -5.68 7.37 6.00
N GLY A 25 -6.27 6.65 5.04
CA GLY A 25 -7.71 6.42 4.97
C GLY A 25 -8.04 5.10 4.28
N MET A 26 -9.20 4.54 4.63
CA MET A 26 -9.71 3.31 4.04
C MET A 26 -11.23 3.35 3.94
N GLN A 27 -11.76 2.80 2.85
CA GLN A 27 -13.19 2.67 2.63
C GLN A 27 -13.49 1.40 1.82
N TYR A 28 -14.61 0.76 2.12
CA TYR A 28 -15.15 -0.32 1.30
C TYR A 28 -16.23 0.26 0.39
N THR A 29 -15.99 0.26 -0.92
CA THR A 29 -16.80 1.01 -1.90
C THR A 29 -17.00 0.21 -3.19
N PRO A 30 -18.06 0.46 -3.98
CA PRO A 30 -18.23 -0.18 -5.28
C PRO A 30 -17.08 0.17 -6.22
N ALA A 31 -16.45 -0.86 -6.78
CA ALA A 31 -15.47 -0.79 -7.86
C ALA A 31 -16.16 -1.12 -9.18
N SER A 32 -16.69 -0.11 -9.86
CA SER A 32 -17.46 -0.27 -11.11
C SER A 32 -16.72 -1.05 -12.19
N HIS A 33 -15.40 -0.85 -12.30
CA HIS A 33 -14.53 -1.54 -13.25
C HIS A 33 -14.36 -3.04 -12.96
N LEU A 34 -14.65 -3.50 -11.73
CA LEU A 34 -14.64 -4.92 -11.37
C LEU A 34 -16.04 -5.52 -11.26
N GLY A 35 -17.10 -4.70 -11.29
CA GLY A 35 -18.46 -5.15 -10.97
C GLY A 35 -18.59 -5.70 -9.54
N ALA A 36 -17.72 -5.28 -8.62
CA ALA A 36 -17.62 -5.83 -7.26
C ALA A 36 -17.38 -4.71 -6.25
N TRP A 37 -17.45 -5.03 -4.95
CA TRP A 37 -17.01 -4.13 -3.88
C TRP A 37 -15.56 -4.44 -3.51
N ALA A 38 -14.76 -3.40 -3.32
CA ALA A 38 -13.34 -3.53 -2.99
C ALA A 38 -12.90 -2.48 -1.98
N TRP A 39 -11.78 -2.75 -1.30
CA TRP A 39 -11.12 -1.76 -0.47
C TRP A 39 -10.40 -0.74 -1.32
N LYS A 40 -10.63 0.54 -1.00
CA LYS A 40 -9.91 1.68 -1.58
C LYS A 40 -9.21 2.44 -0.45
N TYR A 41 -7.96 2.78 -0.67
CA TYR A 41 -7.12 3.43 0.31
C TYR A 41 -6.78 4.85 -0.12
N THR A 42 -6.59 5.73 0.86
CA THR A 42 -5.93 7.02 0.67
C THR A 42 -4.52 6.88 1.21
N ILE A 43 -3.54 7.26 0.39
CA ILE A 43 -2.12 7.12 0.69
C ILE A 43 -1.52 8.52 0.72
N TRP A 44 -0.90 8.88 1.83
CA TRP A 44 -0.05 10.06 1.91
C TRP A 44 1.33 9.71 1.37
N LEU A 45 1.73 10.36 0.28
CA LEU A 45 2.93 10.01 -0.45
C LEU A 45 4.19 10.45 0.30
N ASP A 46 5.17 9.57 0.36
CA ASP A 46 6.48 9.90 0.93
C ASP A 46 7.16 11.01 0.11
N ALA A 47 8.00 11.82 0.74
CA ALA A 47 8.73 12.90 0.06
C ALA A 47 9.63 12.40 -1.09
N ALA A 48 10.09 11.15 -1.00
CA ALA A 48 10.89 10.48 -2.03
C ALA A 48 10.05 9.74 -3.09
N SER A 49 8.72 9.71 -2.96
CA SER A 49 7.84 9.15 -3.99
C SER A 49 7.98 9.95 -5.29
N PRO A 50 8.11 9.30 -6.46
CA PRO A 50 8.27 9.99 -7.74
C PRO A 50 7.28 11.12 -7.97
N SER A 51 6.00 10.94 -7.63
CA SER A 51 4.95 11.94 -7.86
C SER A 51 4.80 12.99 -6.75
N HIS A 52 5.56 12.90 -5.64
CA HIS A 52 5.42 13.80 -4.47
C HIS A 52 5.60 15.29 -4.79
N ALA A 53 6.38 15.58 -5.84
CA ALA A 53 6.60 16.94 -6.33
C ALA A 53 5.30 17.62 -6.81
N TRP A 54 4.31 16.84 -7.26
CA TRP A 54 3.05 17.34 -7.83
C TRP A 54 1.83 17.05 -6.95
N ILE A 55 1.81 15.90 -6.26
CA ILE A 55 0.69 15.47 -5.42
C ILE A 55 1.17 15.00 -4.05
N LYS A 56 0.41 15.29 -2.99
CA LYS A 56 0.77 14.88 -1.61
C LYS A 56 0.05 13.63 -1.14
N ALA A 57 -1.10 13.33 -1.74
CA ALA A 57 -1.86 12.14 -1.47
C ALA A 57 -2.49 11.64 -2.77
N ASP A 58 -2.64 10.33 -2.87
CA ASP A 58 -3.34 9.66 -3.95
C ASP A 58 -4.24 8.55 -3.39
N SER A 59 -5.12 8.01 -4.23
CA SER A 59 -5.98 6.89 -3.88
C SER A 59 -5.76 5.69 -4.79
N ALA A 60 -5.62 4.52 -4.19
CA ALA A 60 -5.41 3.26 -4.91
C ALA A 60 -6.36 2.18 -4.42
N TRP A 61 -6.65 1.19 -5.27
CA TRP A 61 -7.36 0.01 -4.84
C TRP A 61 -6.42 -0.98 -4.14
N GLU A 62 -6.99 -1.88 -3.32
CA GLU A 62 -6.21 -2.88 -2.59
C GLU A 62 -5.30 -3.74 -3.48
N PHE A 63 -5.78 -4.08 -4.67
CA PHE A 63 -5.06 -4.91 -5.63
C PHE A 63 -3.98 -4.15 -6.39
N ASP A 64 -3.96 -2.81 -6.33
CA ASP A 64 -2.90 -1.99 -6.94
C ASP A 64 -1.67 -1.85 -6.01
N LEU A 65 -1.79 -2.29 -4.75
CA LEU A 65 -0.82 -2.02 -3.69
C LEU A 65 -0.10 -3.28 -3.18
N GLU A 66 1.15 -3.06 -2.79
CA GLU A 66 2.02 -4.00 -2.10
C GLU A 66 2.56 -3.39 -0.80
N SER A 67 2.85 -4.24 0.20
CA SER A 67 3.47 -3.77 1.45
C SER A 67 4.93 -3.39 1.20
N LEU A 68 5.32 -2.18 1.61
CA LEU A 68 6.73 -1.77 1.60
C LEU A 68 7.52 -2.36 2.76
N LEU A 69 6.85 -2.60 3.88
CA LEU A 69 7.41 -3.42 4.94
C LEU A 69 7.45 -4.85 4.37
N THR A 70 8.60 -5.19 3.78
CA THR A 70 9.00 -6.59 3.67
C THR A 70 8.86 -7.17 5.07
N PRO A 71 8.24 -8.34 5.27
CA PRO A 71 8.18 -8.94 6.59
C PRO A 71 9.61 -9.16 7.08
N THR A 72 10.09 -8.24 7.90
CA THR A 72 11.27 -8.46 8.72
C THR A 72 10.80 -9.30 9.88
N GLN A 73 10.77 -10.62 9.70
CA GLN A 73 10.79 -11.64 10.76
C GLN A 73 11.42 -12.93 10.18
N SER A 74 12.49 -13.52 10.71
CA SER A 74 13.30 -13.27 11.91
C SER A 74 14.68 -13.96 11.72
N PRO A 75 15.74 -13.60 12.49
CA PRO A 75 17.00 -14.32 12.43
C PRO A 75 16.76 -15.80 12.75
N ALA A 76 17.46 -16.65 11.99
CA ALA A 76 17.45 -18.10 12.12
C ALA A 76 17.35 -18.54 13.58
N ILE A 77 16.41 -19.44 13.89
CA ILE A 77 16.60 -20.31 15.04
C ILE A 77 17.87 -21.09 14.73
N LEU A 78 18.94 -20.67 15.38
CA LEU A 78 20.21 -21.36 15.44
C LEU A 78 19.92 -22.78 15.90
N GLY A 79 20.17 -23.76 15.05
CA GLY A 79 20.32 -25.12 15.52
C GLY A 79 21.47 -25.14 16.50
N ILE A 80 21.19 -25.47 17.75
CA ILE A 80 22.14 -26.07 18.68
C ILE A 80 21.36 -26.84 19.75
N GLU A 81 21.54 -28.15 19.66
CA GLU A 81 21.51 -29.20 20.71
C GLU A 81 20.16 -29.67 21.28
#